data_AF-A0A7Y6GFZ4-F1
#
_entry.id   AF-A0A7Y6GFZ4-F1
#
_cell.length_a   1.000
_cell.length_b   1.000
_cell.length_c   1.000
_cell.angle_alpha   90.00
_cell.angle_beta   90.00
_cell.angle_gamma   90.00
#
_symmetry.space_group_name_H-M   'P 1'
#
loop_
_entity.id
_entity.type
_entity.pdbx_description
1 polymer ?
#
loop_
_entity_poly.entity_id
_entity_poly.type
_entity_poly.pdbx_seq_one_letter_code
_entity_poly.pdbx_strand_id
1 'polypeptide(L)'
;MASRGPAWLPLQGGELFVVLEGGPAKGPVVHGRRGPRPRPKPHEQPLPGCAGVKLYDDKHKELDDVGADFRRIIEEHRQEFLDNTWLPLARPLEKDLVLWRFRGRLVSTSHTAGFFLAFPPQAFKSKDELGPRLHAVAVEQGSYIAAAAEGLPWQGRSAIDALEKTDLTENEVRAEKHYRRSFDPALREEIKASLTAVTCALNTVDVLLADDTTPSSATTLFKLRYITLHHVLSSLRKLDDQYGSGLRPPDRALLKDILDAPTSNLILQAHRGFRNTLVHYRPTRNVQERLSLDAPFYGLLDAYFPADEARSLGDTLALHTAHVADRMSAWCDG
;
A
#
# COMPACT_ATOMS: atom_id res chain seq x y z
N MET A 1 12.32 42.60 -33.62
CA MET A 1 11.35 41.52 -33.87
C MET A 1 12.07 40.19 -33.73
N ALA A 2 11.89 39.52 -32.59
CA ALA A 2 12.40 38.18 -32.35
C ALA A 2 11.24 37.36 -31.75
N SER A 3 10.74 36.40 -32.52
CA SER A 3 9.67 35.48 -32.14
C SER A 3 10.21 34.51 -31.08
N ARG A 4 9.71 34.62 -29.85
CA ARG A 4 9.90 33.60 -28.81
C ARG A 4 8.89 32.49 -29.06
N GLY A 5 9.38 31.27 -29.31
CA GLY A 5 8.57 30.06 -29.39
C GLY A 5 7.94 29.69 -28.03
N PRO A 6 6.92 28.82 -28.01
CA PRO A 6 6.18 28.50 -26.81
C PRO A 6 7.07 27.74 -25.83
N ALA A 7 7.18 28.29 -24.61
CA ALA A 7 7.79 27.65 -23.47
C ALA A 7 6.84 26.58 -22.92
N TRP A 8 7.32 25.35 -22.75
CA TRP A 8 6.60 24.25 -22.13
C TRP A 8 6.52 24.49 -20.62
N LEU A 9 5.32 24.81 -20.14
CA LEU A 9 4.96 24.81 -18.72
C LEU A 9 4.50 23.40 -18.33
N PRO A 10 5.09 22.74 -17.32
CA PRO A 10 4.51 21.53 -16.77
C PRO A 10 3.39 21.94 -15.80
N LEU A 11 2.13 21.69 -16.17
CA LEU A 11 0.97 21.98 -15.31
C LEU A 11 0.30 20.70 -14.83
N GLN A 12 0.43 20.50 -13.53
CA GLN A 12 -0.61 20.17 -12.55
C GLN A 12 -1.73 19.19 -12.96
N GLY A 13 -1.54 17.93 -12.58
CA GLY A 13 -2.62 17.02 -12.20
C GLY A 13 -2.37 16.58 -10.76
N GLY A 14 -3.13 17.15 -9.82
CA GLY A 14 -3.08 16.77 -8.41
C GLY A 14 -3.91 15.50 -8.18
N GLU A 15 -3.26 14.40 -7.78
CA GLU A 15 -3.92 13.13 -7.47
C GLU A 15 -3.27 12.44 -6.26
N LEU A 16 -4.14 11.73 -5.53
CA LEU A 16 -4.02 11.15 -4.19
C LEU A 16 -2.82 10.21 -4.02
N PHE A 17 -1.95 10.53 -3.05
CA PHE A 17 -0.85 9.66 -2.61
C PHE A 17 -1.33 8.73 -1.48
N VAL A 18 -1.59 7.46 -1.78
CA VAL A 18 -1.47 6.39 -0.78
C VAL A 18 -0.04 5.87 -0.86
N VAL A 19 0.68 5.93 0.26
CA VAL A 19 2.09 5.55 0.35
C VAL A 19 2.30 4.12 -0.10
N LEU A 20 2.87 3.95 -1.30
CA LEU A 20 3.72 2.81 -1.60
C LEU A 20 5.12 3.25 -2.06
N GLU A 21 5.32 4.45 -2.64
CA GLU A 21 6.66 4.93 -3.02
C GLU A 21 6.79 6.45 -2.93
N GLY A 22 7.45 6.95 -1.88
CA GLY A 22 7.82 8.36 -1.77
C GLY A 22 9.05 8.53 -0.90
N GLY A 23 10.25 8.38 -1.47
CA GLY A 23 11.48 8.87 -0.85
C GLY A 23 11.66 10.37 -1.10
N PRO A 24 12.39 11.11 -0.24
CA PRO A 24 12.56 12.55 -0.42
C PRO A 24 13.31 12.88 -1.72
N ALA A 25 12.71 13.73 -2.54
CA ALA A 25 13.37 14.31 -3.71
C ALA A 25 14.57 15.15 -3.27
N LYS A 26 15.76 14.88 -3.82
CA LYS A 26 16.93 15.76 -3.63
C LYS A 26 16.65 17.08 -4.34
N GLY A 27 16.34 18.11 -3.56
CA GLY A 27 16.15 19.47 -4.07
C GLY A 27 17.39 20.04 -4.78
N PRO A 28 17.23 21.09 -5.60
CA PRO A 28 18.32 21.68 -6.36
C PRO A 28 19.39 22.29 -5.43
N VAL A 29 20.65 22.04 -5.75
CA VAL A 29 21.80 22.59 -5.03
C VAL A 29 21.91 24.08 -5.35
N VAL A 30 21.41 24.93 -4.45
CA VAL A 30 21.65 26.38 -4.49
C VAL A 30 23.00 26.65 -3.80
N HIS A 31 23.99 27.09 -4.57
CA HIS A 31 25.27 27.56 -4.05
C HIS A 31 25.12 28.96 -3.42
N GLY A 32 24.68 29.01 -2.17
CA GLY A 32 24.74 30.19 -1.31
C GLY A 32 25.74 29.98 -0.16
N ARG A 33 26.62 30.94 0.09
CA ARG A 33 27.58 30.95 1.21
C ARG A 33 26.85 30.72 2.54
N ARG A 34 27.15 29.60 3.23
CA ARG A 34 26.55 29.25 4.52
C ARG A 34 27.33 29.86 5.68
N GLY A 35 26.64 30.63 6.53
CA GLY A 35 27.04 30.81 7.92
C GLY A 35 26.88 29.52 8.73
N PRO A 36 27.44 29.44 9.95
CA PRO A 36 27.43 28.23 10.77
C PRO A 36 25.99 27.82 11.10
N ARG A 37 25.64 26.59 10.73
CA ARG A 37 24.34 26.00 11.08
C ARG A 37 24.30 25.67 12.58
N PRO A 38 23.18 25.94 13.28
CA PRO A 38 22.99 25.46 14.65
C PRO A 38 23.05 23.93 14.68
N ARG A 39 23.69 23.38 15.72
CA ARG A 39 23.72 21.93 15.96
C ARG A 39 22.30 21.44 16.29
N PRO A 40 21.82 20.34 15.69
CA PRO A 40 20.54 19.75 16.06
C PRO A 40 20.56 19.25 17.51
N LYS A 41 19.42 19.38 18.20
CA LYS A 41 19.24 18.89 19.58
C LYS A 41 19.24 17.36 19.58
N PRO A 42 19.78 16.70 20.63
CA PRO A 42 19.98 15.24 20.68
C PRO A 42 18.72 14.36 20.71
N HIS A 43 17.51 14.92 20.57
CA HIS A 43 16.24 14.17 20.54
C HIS A 43 15.53 14.20 19.19
N GLU A 44 16.09 14.88 18.18
CA GLU A 44 15.57 14.86 16.80
C GLU A 44 16.49 14.01 15.94
N GLN A 45 16.50 12.69 16.18
CA GLN A 45 16.90 11.79 15.11
C GLN A 45 15.72 11.72 14.13
N PRO A 46 15.89 12.14 12.86
CA PRO A 46 14.87 11.91 11.86
C PRO A 46 14.61 10.40 11.80
N LEU A 47 13.33 10.00 11.87
CA LEU A 47 12.92 8.60 11.78
C LEU A 47 13.61 7.97 10.57
N PRO A 48 14.46 6.96 10.75
CA PRO A 48 15.13 6.31 9.64
C PRO A 48 14.07 5.57 8.82
N GLY A 49 13.78 6.10 7.63
CA GLY A 49 13.21 5.31 6.54
C GLY A 49 11.70 5.29 6.40
N CYS A 50 11.08 6.41 6.02
CA CYS A 50 9.86 6.41 5.19
C CYS A 50 10.22 6.24 3.70
N ALA A 51 11.22 5.41 3.37
CA ALA A 51 11.54 5.09 2.00
C ALA A 51 10.59 3.97 1.55
N GLY A 52 9.72 4.29 0.58
CA GLY A 52 8.67 3.43 -0.01
C GLY A 52 8.81 1.95 0.31
N VAL A 53 8.00 1.48 1.26
CA VAL A 53 8.05 0.11 1.74
C VAL A 53 7.43 -0.80 0.68
N LYS A 54 8.29 -1.33 -0.19
CA LYS A 54 7.93 -2.45 -1.06
C LYS A 54 7.94 -3.72 -0.21
N LEU A 55 6.87 -4.50 -0.33
CA LEU A 55 6.83 -5.88 0.16
C LEU A 55 7.74 -6.72 -0.76
N TYR A 56 7.20 -7.77 -1.35
CA TYR A 56 8.00 -8.69 -2.15
C TYR A 56 8.34 -8.16 -3.54
N ASP A 57 7.80 -7.04 -4.01
CA ASP A 57 8.10 -6.49 -5.34
C ASP A 57 9.39 -5.65 -5.39
N ASP A 58 10.15 -5.59 -4.30
CA ASP A 58 11.51 -5.05 -4.36
C ASP A 58 12.42 -5.99 -5.16
N LYS A 59 13.25 -5.41 -6.04
CA LYS A 59 14.29 -6.15 -6.76
C LYS A 59 15.51 -6.44 -5.88
N HIS A 60 15.58 -5.76 -4.73
CA HIS A 60 16.69 -5.84 -3.79
C HIS A 60 16.32 -6.56 -2.50
N LYS A 61 15.07 -7.00 -2.34
CA LYS A 61 14.63 -7.81 -1.19
C LYS A 61 14.08 -9.15 -1.68
N GLU A 62 14.56 -10.21 -1.04
CA GLU A 62 13.98 -11.54 -1.16
C GLU A 62 12.80 -11.71 -0.17
N LEU A 63 12.01 -12.77 -0.35
CA LEU A 63 10.88 -13.07 0.55
C LEU A 63 11.33 -13.20 2.02
N ASP A 64 12.55 -13.70 2.23
CA ASP A 64 13.15 -13.85 3.55
C ASP A 64 13.48 -12.51 4.23
N ASP A 65 13.83 -11.47 3.47
CA ASP A 65 14.13 -10.15 4.03
C ASP A 65 12.86 -9.50 4.59
N VAL A 66 11.77 -9.56 3.82
CA VAL A 66 10.45 -9.08 4.27
C VAL A 66 9.95 -9.94 5.44
N GLY A 67 10.18 -11.26 5.39
CA GLY A 67 9.91 -12.15 6.53
C GLY A 67 10.70 -11.74 7.78
N ALA A 68 11.96 -11.35 7.65
CA ALA A 68 12.76 -10.88 8.78
C ALA A 68 12.21 -9.58 9.38
N ASP A 69 11.76 -8.63 8.55
CA ASP A 69 11.10 -7.40 8.99
C ASP A 69 9.84 -7.70 9.82
N PHE A 70 8.97 -8.60 9.34
CA PHE A 70 7.77 -9.01 10.08
C PHE A 70 8.07 -9.82 11.34
N ARG A 71 9.09 -10.70 11.31
CA ARG A 71 9.54 -11.44 12.49
C ARG A 71 9.95 -10.50 13.61
N ARG A 72 10.77 -9.48 13.28
CA ARG A 72 11.17 -8.44 14.23
C ARG A 72 9.95 -7.74 14.83
N ILE A 73 8.99 -7.31 13.99
CA ILE A 73 7.78 -6.62 14.45
C ILE A 73 6.95 -7.51 15.40
N ILE A 74 6.79 -8.79 15.07
CA ILE A 74 6.09 -9.76 15.91
C ILE A 74 6.80 -9.92 17.27
N GLU A 75 8.12 -10.07 17.26
CA GLU A 75 8.92 -10.23 18.48
C GLU A 75 8.85 -8.97 19.37
N GLU A 76 8.94 -7.78 18.78
CA GLU A 76 8.82 -6.50 19.48
C GLU A 76 7.42 -6.33 20.11
N HIS A 77 6.34 -6.71 19.41
CA HIS A 77 4.99 -6.68 19.98
C HIS A 77 4.82 -7.70 21.11
N ARG A 78 5.37 -8.90 20.96
CA ARG A 78 5.32 -9.92 22.02
C ARG A 78 6.03 -9.46 23.28
N GLN A 79 7.22 -8.88 23.14
CA GLN A 79 7.99 -8.34 24.26
C GLN A 79 7.25 -7.20 24.97
N GLU A 80 6.51 -6.38 24.22
CA GLU A 80 5.79 -5.25 24.79
C GLU A 80 4.47 -5.67 25.48
N PHE A 81 3.71 -6.58 24.87
CA PHE A 81 2.33 -6.84 25.26
C PHE A 81 2.10 -8.13 26.05
N LEU A 82 3.04 -9.08 26.03
CA LEU A 82 2.89 -10.38 26.68
C LEU A 82 3.72 -10.49 27.96
N ASP A 83 3.42 -11.52 28.75
CA ASP A 83 4.02 -11.79 30.06
C ASP A 83 3.88 -10.64 31.07
N ASN A 84 2.88 -9.78 30.86
CA ASN A 84 2.57 -8.62 31.69
C ASN A 84 1.62 -8.96 32.86
N THR A 85 1.02 -10.16 32.86
CA THR A 85 0.16 -10.61 33.95
C THR A 85 0.91 -11.34 35.07
N TRP A 86 0.56 -10.99 36.31
CA TRP A 86 1.11 -11.66 37.51
C TRP A 86 0.57 -13.08 37.73
N LEU A 87 -0.54 -13.44 37.07
CA LEU A 87 -1.18 -14.76 37.16
C LEU A 87 -0.81 -15.65 35.96
N PRO A 88 0.01 -16.71 36.14
CA PRO A 88 0.41 -17.59 35.02
C PRO A 88 -0.77 -18.19 34.24
N LEU A 89 -1.89 -18.47 34.92
CA LEU A 89 -3.10 -19.01 34.31
C LEU A 89 -3.82 -18.02 33.38
N ALA A 90 -3.56 -16.71 33.52
CA ALA A 90 -4.13 -15.68 32.67
C ALA A 90 -3.31 -15.39 31.40
N ARG A 91 -2.05 -15.86 31.31
CA ARG A 91 -1.16 -15.65 30.15
C ARG A 91 -1.76 -16.04 28.79
N PRO A 92 -2.53 -17.15 28.66
CA PRO A 92 -3.16 -17.49 27.38
C PRO A 92 -4.23 -16.50 26.88
N LEU A 93 -4.66 -15.57 27.74
CA LEU A 93 -5.62 -14.51 27.42
C LEU A 93 -4.96 -13.21 26.94
N GLU A 94 -3.65 -13.05 27.17
CA GLU A 94 -2.90 -11.88 26.71
C GLU A 94 -2.91 -11.77 25.18
N LYS A 95 -2.89 -10.53 24.70
CA LYS A 95 -3.05 -10.15 23.30
C LYS A 95 -1.87 -9.27 22.89
N ASP A 96 -1.36 -9.48 21.69
CA ASP A 96 -0.20 -8.78 21.12
C ASP A 96 -0.48 -8.27 19.69
N LEU A 97 -1.69 -8.49 19.18
CA LEU A 97 -2.08 -8.09 17.83
C LEU A 97 -3.46 -7.43 17.84
N VAL A 98 -3.53 -6.23 17.27
CA VAL A 98 -4.79 -5.54 17.02
C VAL A 98 -5.19 -5.76 15.56
N LEU A 99 -6.46 -6.12 15.32
CA LEU A 99 -7.06 -6.25 14.00
C LEU A 99 -8.07 -5.12 13.79
N TRP A 100 -7.90 -4.34 12.73
CA TRP A 100 -8.85 -3.30 12.33
C TRP A 100 -9.64 -3.74 11.11
N ARG A 101 -10.97 -3.77 11.24
CA ARG A 101 -11.89 -4.17 10.18
C ARG A 101 -12.81 -3.02 9.80
N PHE A 102 -12.84 -2.68 8.52
CA PHE A 102 -13.80 -1.73 7.95
C PHE A 102 -14.93 -2.51 7.27
N ARG A 103 -16.17 -2.32 7.73
CA ARG A 103 -17.36 -3.07 7.25
C ARG A 103 -17.12 -4.58 7.22
N GLY A 104 -16.48 -5.11 8.26
CA GLY A 104 -16.14 -6.53 8.41
C GLY A 104 -14.88 -7.00 7.68
N ARG A 105 -14.29 -6.19 6.78
CA ARG A 105 -13.08 -6.54 6.03
C ARG A 105 -11.82 -6.08 6.73
N LEU A 106 -10.82 -6.95 6.84
CA LEU A 106 -9.54 -6.64 7.48
C LEU A 106 -8.77 -5.62 6.64
N VAL A 107 -8.64 -4.39 7.13
CA VAL A 107 -7.97 -3.28 6.42
C VAL A 107 -6.62 -2.92 7.03
N SER A 108 -6.36 -3.32 8.28
CA SER A 108 -5.04 -3.14 8.90
C SER A 108 -4.87 -4.05 10.12
N THR A 109 -3.62 -4.22 10.56
CA THR A 109 -3.26 -4.84 11.84
C THR A 109 -2.13 -4.04 12.51
N SER A 110 -1.93 -4.15 13.82
CA SER A 110 -0.82 -3.44 14.50
C SER A 110 0.54 -3.81 13.88
N HIS A 111 0.73 -5.06 13.44
CA HIS A 111 1.94 -5.47 12.72
C HIS A 111 2.04 -4.82 11.33
N THR A 112 0.92 -4.74 10.59
CA THR A 112 0.87 -4.09 9.26
C THR A 112 1.19 -2.60 9.38
N ALA A 113 0.59 -1.92 10.37
CA ALA A 113 0.87 -0.51 10.67
C ALA A 113 2.31 -0.31 11.13
N GLY A 114 2.84 -1.19 11.99
CA GLY A 114 4.24 -1.18 12.42
C GLY A 114 5.20 -1.31 11.23
N PHE A 115 4.86 -2.12 10.23
CA PHE A 115 5.66 -2.29 9.02
C PHE A 115 5.61 -1.07 8.09
N PHE A 116 4.43 -0.58 7.73
CA PHE A 116 4.30 0.50 6.75
C PHE A 116 4.58 1.90 7.32
N LEU A 117 4.31 2.12 8.60
CA LEU A 117 4.47 3.43 9.26
C LEU A 117 5.70 3.49 10.16
N ALA A 118 6.46 2.39 10.27
CA ALA A 118 7.58 2.25 11.20
C ALA A 118 7.20 2.61 12.65
N PHE A 119 5.94 2.35 13.03
CA PHE A 119 5.47 2.61 14.39
C PHE A 119 5.99 1.56 15.37
N PRO A 120 6.55 1.97 16.51
CA PRO A 120 7.01 1.02 17.52
C PRO A 120 5.79 0.44 18.27
N PRO A 121 5.92 -0.73 18.91
CA PRO A 121 4.81 -1.41 19.59
C PRO A 121 4.07 -0.53 20.60
N GLN A 122 4.79 0.35 21.31
CA GLN A 122 4.22 1.21 22.34
C GLN A 122 3.14 2.14 21.78
N ALA A 123 3.27 2.55 20.51
CA ALA A 123 2.27 3.38 19.84
C ALA A 123 0.88 2.74 19.81
N PHE A 124 0.76 1.42 19.99
CA PHE A 124 -0.50 0.68 19.96
C PHE A 124 -1.09 0.41 21.35
N LYS A 125 -0.47 0.87 22.45
CA LYS A 125 -0.98 0.67 23.82
C LYS A 125 -2.31 1.36 24.08
N SER A 126 -2.52 2.52 23.46
CA SER A 126 -3.72 3.31 23.67
C SER A 126 -4.03 4.17 22.44
N LYS A 127 -5.31 4.54 22.32
CA LYS A 127 -5.78 5.46 21.27
C LYS A 127 -5.18 6.86 21.43
N ASP A 128 -4.86 7.23 22.67
CA ASP A 128 -4.25 8.52 22.99
C ASP A 128 -2.79 8.61 22.52
N GLU A 129 -2.11 7.48 22.36
CA GLU A 129 -0.77 7.42 21.75
C GLU A 129 -0.83 7.26 20.22
N LEU A 130 -1.72 6.39 19.72
CA LEU A 130 -1.81 6.08 18.30
C LEU A 130 -2.40 7.25 17.48
N GLY A 131 -3.48 7.85 17.98
CA GLY A 131 -4.24 8.89 17.28
C GLY A 131 -3.39 10.09 16.87
N PRO A 132 -2.63 10.72 17.79
CA PRO A 132 -1.75 11.84 17.45
C PRO A 132 -0.66 11.47 16.42
N ARG A 133 -0.13 10.24 16.46
CA ARG A 133 0.88 9.77 15.50
C ARG A 133 0.28 9.60 14.10
N LEU A 134 -0.88 8.96 14.00
CA LEU A 134 -1.61 8.83 12.73
C LEU A 134 -1.97 10.21 12.17
N HIS A 135 -2.45 11.11 13.02
CA HIS A 135 -2.76 12.49 12.63
C HIS A 135 -1.50 13.21 12.10
N ALA A 136 -0.36 13.08 12.77
CA ALA A 136 0.89 13.68 12.32
C ALA A 136 1.31 13.17 10.93
N VAL A 137 1.23 11.85 10.69
CA VAL A 137 1.51 11.25 9.37
C VAL A 137 0.55 11.80 8.31
N ALA A 138 -0.75 11.85 8.61
CA ALA A 138 -1.76 12.36 7.67
C ALA A 138 -1.54 13.85 7.34
N VAL A 139 -1.21 14.67 8.34
CA VAL A 139 -0.90 16.10 8.14
C VAL A 139 0.36 16.28 7.30
N GLU A 140 1.41 15.50 7.56
CA GLU A 140 2.66 15.58 6.79
C GLU A 140 2.42 15.20 5.32
N GLN A 141 1.71 14.09 5.08
CA GLN A 141 1.32 13.66 3.74
C GLN A 141 0.45 14.70 3.02
N GLY A 142 -0.59 15.21 3.69
CA GLY A 142 -1.47 16.24 3.15
C GLY A 142 -0.74 17.54 2.83
N SER A 143 0.20 17.95 3.68
CA SER A 143 1.02 19.15 3.47
C SER A 143 1.95 18.99 2.26
N TYR A 144 2.55 17.82 2.08
CA TYR A 144 3.37 17.52 0.90
C TYR A 144 2.54 17.59 -0.39
N ILE A 145 1.36 16.96 -0.40
CA ILE A 145 0.45 16.98 -1.55
C ILE A 145 0.00 18.42 -1.85
N ALA A 146 -0.40 19.18 -0.82
CA ALA A 146 -0.81 20.57 -0.97
C ALA A 146 0.32 21.44 -1.57
N ALA A 147 1.57 21.23 -1.14
CA ALA A 147 2.72 21.93 -1.71
C ALA A 147 2.99 21.52 -3.17
N ALA A 148 2.88 20.22 -3.50
CA ALA A 148 3.06 19.71 -4.86
C ALA A 148 1.96 20.16 -5.83
N ALA A 149 0.74 20.35 -5.33
CA ALA A 149 -0.37 20.91 -6.07
C ALA A 149 -0.34 22.44 -6.14
N GLU A 150 0.75 23.09 -5.72
CA GLU A 150 0.90 24.55 -5.59
C GLU A 150 -0.27 25.22 -4.84
N GLY A 151 -0.86 24.52 -3.88
CA GLY A 151 -1.99 25.00 -3.09
C GLY A 151 -3.31 25.07 -3.85
N LEU A 152 -3.46 24.38 -5.00
CA LEU A 152 -4.74 24.23 -5.68
C LEU A 152 -5.77 23.65 -4.68
N PRO A 153 -6.83 24.40 -4.34
CA PRO A 153 -7.80 23.94 -3.35
C PRO A 153 -8.61 22.79 -3.94
N TRP A 154 -8.62 21.64 -3.25
CA TRP A 154 -9.57 20.58 -3.53
C TRP A 154 -10.96 21.02 -3.07
N GLN A 155 -11.91 21.09 -4.01
CA GLN A 155 -13.30 21.44 -3.75
C GLN A 155 -14.18 20.27 -4.18
N GLY A 156 -14.29 19.26 -3.31
CA GLY A 156 -15.09 18.07 -3.58
C GLY A 156 -15.19 17.18 -2.37
N ARG A 157 -16.17 16.28 -2.38
CA ARG A 157 -16.17 15.15 -1.46
C ARG A 157 -15.09 14.16 -1.90
N SER A 158 -14.47 13.51 -0.94
CA SER A 158 -13.53 12.43 -1.10
C SER A 158 -14.11 11.15 -0.48
N ALA A 159 -13.47 10.01 -0.74
CA ALA A 159 -13.79 8.75 -0.05
C ALA A 159 -13.86 8.91 1.48
N ILE A 160 -12.99 9.75 2.05
CA ILE A 160 -12.92 10.00 3.50
C ILE A 160 -14.20 10.66 4.03
N ASP A 161 -14.85 11.50 3.23
CA ASP A 161 -16.09 12.20 3.61
C ASP A 161 -17.32 11.27 3.64
N ALA A 162 -17.17 10.02 3.21
CA ALA A 162 -18.21 8.99 3.28
C ALA A 162 -17.98 8.01 4.46
N LEU A 163 -16.86 8.12 5.17
CA LEU A 163 -16.52 7.18 6.24
C LEU A 163 -17.25 7.51 7.54
N GLU A 164 -17.96 6.53 8.09
CA GLU A 164 -18.52 6.63 9.42
C GLU A 164 -17.63 5.91 10.43
N LYS A 165 -17.53 6.46 11.66
CA LYS A 165 -16.76 5.82 12.74
C LYS A 165 -17.28 4.41 13.06
N THR A 166 -18.58 4.19 12.90
CA THR A 166 -19.28 2.91 13.08
C THR A 166 -18.85 1.84 12.09
N ASP A 167 -18.29 2.21 10.93
CA ASP A 167 -17.79 1.26 9.94
C ASP A 167 -16.50 0.57 10.39
N LEU A 168 -15.73 1.19 11.31
CA LEU A 168 -14.45 0.67 11.79
C LEU A 168 -14.63 -0.07 13.12
N THR A 169 -14.23 -1.34 13.11
CA THR A 169 -14.21 -2.21 14.29
C THR A 169 -12.78 -2.64 14.62
N GLU A 170 -12.57 -2.95 15.89
CA GLU A 170 -11.27 -3.29 16.46
C GLU A 170 -11.39 -4.57 17.28
N ASN A 171 -10.45 -5.48 17.11
CA ASN A 171 -10.40 -6.74 17.87
C ASN A 171 -8.96 -7.10 18.24
N GLU A 172 -8.72 -7.35 19.52
CA GLU A 172 -7.43 -7.75 20.05
C GLU A 172 -7.30 -9.28 20.13
N VAL A 173 -6.28 -9.80 19.47
CA VAL A 173 -6.02 -11.24 19.36
C VAL A 173 -4.60 -11.57 19.77
N ARG A 174 -4.36 -12.86 20.02
CA ARG A 174 -3.00 -13.39 20.16
C ARG A 174 -2.48 -13.67 18.76
N ALA A 175 -1.40 -13.00 18.35
CA ALA A 175 -0.78 -13.13 17.03
C ALA A 175 -0.53 -14.58 16.67
N GLU A 176 0.08 -15.34 17.58
CA GLU A 176 0.38 -16.76 17.40
C GLU A 176 -0.87 -17.59 17.07
N LYS A 177 -1.99 -17.34 17.76
CA LYS A 177 -3.25 -18.06 17.52
C LYS A 177 -3.89 -17.62 16.21
N HIS A 178 -3.81 -16.34 15.88
CA HIS A 178 -4.33 -15.77 14.65
C HIS A 178 -3.59 -16.34 13.43
N TYR A 179 -2.27 -16.15 13.36
CA TYR A 179 -1.47 -16.62 12.23
C TYR A 179 -1.38 -18.15 12.14
N ARG A 180 -1.54 -18.89 13.24
CA ARG A 180 -1.66 -20.36 13.15
C ARG A 180 -2.88 -20.79 12.32
N ARG A 181 -3.98 -20.03 12.40
CA ARG A 181 -5.24 -20.33 11.71
C ARG A 181 -5.31 -19.72 10.32
N SER A 182 -4.63 -18.60 10.07
CA SER A 182 -4.66 -17.93 8.77
C SER A 182 -3.77 -18.60 7.73
N PHE A 183 -4.19 -18.61 6.47
CA PHE A 183 -3.44 -19.15 5.33
C PHE A 183 -3.00 -20.62 5.51
N ASP A 184 -2.13 -21.08 4.62
CA ASP A 184 -1.60 -22.44 4.67
C ASP A 184 -0.74 -22.70 5.94
N PRO A 185 -0.94 -23.80 6.68
CA PRO A 185 -0.15 -24.18 7.85
C PRO A 185 1.36 -24.37 7.61
N ALA A 186 1.78 -24.66 6.38
CA ALA A 186 3.19 -24.82 6.01
C ALA A 186 3.95 -23.49 5.98
N LEU A 187 3.24 -22.36 5.89
CA LEU A 187 3.85 -21.05 5.91
C LEU A 187 4.26 -20.65 7.32
N ARG A 188 5.44 -20.04 7.44
CA ARG A 188 5.92 -19.47 8.71
C ARG A 188 5.08 -18.25 9.11
N GLU A 189 5.05 -17.96 10.40
CA GLU A 189 4.24 -16.87 10.97
C GLU A 189 4.54 -15.50 10.34
N GLU A 190 5.82 -15.19 10.11
CA GLU A 190 6.22 -13.92 9.50
C GLU A 190 5.74 -13.78 8.04
N ILE A 191 5.67 -14.89 7.31
CA ILE A 191 5.15 -14.90 5.94
C ILE A 191 3.64 -14.66 5.96
N LYS A 192 2.93 -15.29 6.91
CA LYS A 192 1.49 -15.06 7.11
C LYS A 192 1.18 -13.63 7.52
N ALA A 193 2.00 -13.02 8.39
CA ALA A 193 1.86 -11.62 8.75
C ALA A 193 2.03 -10.68 7.53
N SER A 194 3.00 -10.97 6.67
CA SER A 194 3.18 -10.20 5.43
C SER A 194 2.05 -10.42 4.41
N LEU A 195 1.51 -11.63 4.28
CA LEU A 195 0.31 -11.88 3.45
C LEU A 195 -0.94 -11.22 4.02
N THR A 196 -1.02 -11.11 5.34
CA THR A 196 -2.06 -10.33 6.01
C THR A 196 -1.93 -8.85 5.61
N ALA A 197 -0.71 -8.30 5.58
CA ALA A 197 -0.47 -6.93 5.11
C ALA A 197 -0.86 -6.73 3.63
N VAL A 198 -0.58 -7.70 2.75
CA VAL A 198 -1.06 -7.73 1.36
C VAL A 198 -2.60 -7.71 1.30
N THR A 199 -3.24 -8.52 2.14
CA THR A 199 -4.72 -8.61 2.23
C THR A 199 -5.32 -7.29 2.73
N CYS A 200 -4.71 -6.67 3.74
CA CYS A 200 -5.07 -5.35 4.26
C CYS A 200 -5.02 -4.27 3.16
N ALA A 201 -3.97 -4.26 2.34
CA ALA A 201 -3.81 -3.30 1.25
C ALA A 201 -4.90 -3.46 0.17
N LEU A 202 -5.19 -4.70 -0.24
CA LEU A 202 -6.29 -5.00 -1.16
C LEU A 202 -7.63 -4.57 -0.61
N ASN A 203 -7.96 -5.01 0.61
CA ASN A 203 -9.23 -4.68 1.26
C ASN A 203 -9.36 -3.16 1.43
N THR A 204 -8.28 -2.44 1.73
CA THR A 204 -8.31 -0.98 1.79
C THR A 204 -8.73 -0.38 0.45
N VAL A 205 -8.11 -0.78 -0.65
CA VAL A 205 -8.48 -0.25 -1.97
C VAL A 205 -9.88 -0.69 -2.40
N ASP A 206 -10.29 -1.89 -2.01
CA ASP A 206 -11.60 -2.45 -2.32
C ASP A 206 -12.73 -1.74 -1.55
N VAL A 207 -12.68 -1.72 -0.22
CA VAL A 207 -13.80 -1.23 0.61
C VAL A 207 -13.71 0.22 1.04
N LEU A 208 -12.53 0.78 1.30
CA LEU A 208 -12.42 2.19 1.73
C LEU A 208 -12.59 3.15 0.56
N LEU A 209 -12.26 2.71 -0.66
CA LEU A 209 -12.36 3.54 -1.86
C LEU A 209 -13.55 3.18 -2.76
N ALA A 210 -14.38 2.21 -2.38
CA ALA A 210 -15.58 1.83 -3.13
C ALA A 210 -16.62 2.95 -3.21
N ASP A 211 -16.75 3.74 -2.13
CA ASP A 211 -17.81 4.75 -2.02
C ASP A 211 -17.49 6.05 -2.79
N ASP A 212 -16.28 6.19 -3.33
CA ASP A 212 -15.91 7.34 -4.14
C ASP A 212 -16.46 7.19 -5.56
N THR A 213 -17.57 7.88 -5.80
CA THR A 213 -18.29 7.92 -7.07
C THR A 213 -17.96 9.18 -7.89
N THR A 214 -17.00 9.98 -7.44
CA THR A 214 -16.69 11.27 -8.06
C THR A 214 -15.99 11.04 -9.40
N PRO A 215 -16.49 11.57 -10.54
CA PRO A 215 -15.81 11.38 -11.81
C PRO A 215 -14.36 11.90 -11.84
N SER A 216 -14.06 12.94 -11.04
CA SER A 216 -12.71 13.50 -10.91
C SER A 216 -11.72 12.59 -10.18
N SER A 217 -12.18 11.63 -9.37
CA SER A 217 -11.32 10.67 -8.67
C SER A 217 -11.12 9.37 -9.46
N ALA A 218 -11.89 9.14 -10.53
CA ALA A 218 -11.86 7.89 -11.29
C ALA A 218 -10.45 7.49 -11.75
N THR A 219 -9.68 8.46 -12.24
CA THR A 219 -8.28 8.25 -12.66
C THR A 219 -7.38 7.83 -11.51
N THR A 220 -7.49 8.52 -10.36
CA THR A 220 -6.77 8.18 -9.13
C THR A 220 -7.12 6.77 -8.65
N LEU A 221 -8.41 6.44 -8.60
CA LEU A 221 -8.90 5.13 -8.16
C LEU A 221 -8.39 4.02 -9.08
N PHE A 222 -8.39 4.26 -10.39
CA PHE A 222 -7.78 3.34 -11.36
C PHE A 222 -6.31 3.10 -11.02
N LYS A 223 -5.50 4.16 -10.82
CA LYS A 223 -4.08 4.03 -10.47
C LYS A 223 -3.87 3.24 -9.19
N LEU A 224 -4.61 3.57 -8.13
CA LEU A 224 -4.49 2.91 -6.83
C LEU A 224 -4.81 1.41 -6.96
N ARG A 225 -5.90 1.05 -7.65
CA ARG A 225 -6.25 -0.35 -7.94
C ARG A 225 -5.15 -1.06 -8.72
N TYR A 226 -4.70 -0.46 -9.82
CA TYR A 226 -3.68 -1.07 -10.68
C TYR A 226 -2.36 -1.29 -9.94
N ILE A 227 -1.85 -0.26 -9.25
CA ILE A 227 -0.57 -0.32 -8.54
C ILE A 227 -0.63 -1.36 -7.42
N THR A 228 -1.71 -1.34 -6.62
CA THR A 228 -1.89 -2.31 -5.54
C THR A 228 -1.99 -3.73 -6.08
N LEU A 229 -2.82 -3.98 -7.10
CA LEU A 229 -2.91 -5.30 -7.73
C LEU A 229 -1.59 -5.75 -8.32
N HIS A 230 -0.86 -4.89 -9.04
CA HIS A 230 0.45 -5.24 -9.57
C HIS A 230 1.41 -5.70 -8.47
N HIS A 231 1.50 -4.96 -7.37
CA HIS A 231 2.35 -5.34 -6.24
C HIS A 231 1.90 -6.64 -5.58
N VAL A 232 0.60 -6.81 -5.38
CA VAL A 232 0.04 -8.04 -4.80
C VAL A 232 0.32 -9.23 -5.70
N LEU A 233 0.01 -9.15 -6.99
CA LEU A 233 0.19 -10.26 -7.93
C LEU A 233 1.69 -10.61 -8.10
N SER A 234 2.57 -9.60 -8.18
CA SER A 234 4.02 -9.84 -8.21
C SER A 234 4.50 -10.56 -6.94
N SER A 235 3.95 -10.15 -5.79
CA SER A 235 4.22 -10.75 -4.48
C SER A 235 3.73 -12.19 -4.38
N LEU A 236 2.52 -12.46 -4.84
CA LEU A 236 1.92 -13.79 -4.86
C LEU A 236 2.64 -14.73 -5.84
N ARG A 237 3.09 -14.24 -6.99
CA ARG A 237 3.90 -15.04 -7.93
C ARG A 237 5.22 -15.47 -7.29
N LYS A 238 5.95 -14.56 -6.65
CA LYS A 238 7.17 -14.91 -5.90
C LYS A 238 6.90 -15.94 -4.80
N LEU A 239 5.76 -15.82 -4.11
CA LEU A 239 5.35 -16.78 -3.10
C LEU A 239 5.05 -18.16 -3.71
N ASP A 240 4.35 -18.24 -4.84
CA ASP A 240 4.10 -19.51 -5.55
C ASP A 240 5.42 -20.15 -6.01
N ASP A 241 6.33 -19.34 -6.56
CA ASP A 241 7.65 -19.81 -7.01
C ASP A 241 8.45 -20.44 -5.85
N GLN A 242 8.42 -19.85 -4.66
CA GLN A 242 9.19 -20.33 -3.51
C GLN A 242 8.49 -21.41 -2.68
N TYR A 243 7.18 -21.28 -2.45
CA TYR A 243 6.43 -22.11 -1.50
C TYR A 243 5.31 -22.93 -2.14
N GLY A 244 4.92 -22.65 -3.38
CA GLY A 244 3.72 -23.21 -4.03
C GLY A 244 3.69 -24.73 -4.11
N SER A 245 4.85 -25.39 -4.17
CA SER A 245 4.95 -26.86 -4.16
C SER A 245 4.63 -27.50 -2.79
N GLY A 246 4.81 -26.74 -1.71
CA GLY A 246 4.57 -27.19 -0.33
C GLY A 246 3.19 -26.81 0.23
N LEU A 247 2.42 -25.97 -0.48
CA LEU A 247 1.06 -25.61 -0.08
C LEU A 247 0.11 -26.81 -0.21
N ARG A 248 -0.87 -26.90 0.69
CA ARG A 248 -1.99 -27.81 0.61
C ARG A 248 -2.77 -27.57 -0.69
N PRO A 249 -3.37 -28.61 -1.28
CA PRO A 249 -4.08 -28.47 -2.55
C PRO A 249 -5.15 -27.36 -2.60
N PRO A 250 -5.99 -27.13 -1.55
CA PRO A 250 -6.97 -26.04 -1.58
C PRO A 250 -6.33 -24.65 -1.60
N ASP A 251 -5.27 -24.43 -0.82
CA ASP A 251 -4.55 -23.15 -0.74
C ASP A 251 -3.82 -22.85 -2.06
N ARG A 252 -3.20 -23.88 -2.65
CA ARG A 252 -2.58 -23.78 -3.98
C ARG A 252 -3.61 -23.48 -5.07
N ALA A 253 -4.79 -24.09 -5.00
CA ALA A 253 -5.86 -23.83 -5.97
C ALA A 253 -6.37 -22.39 -5.88
N LEU A 254 -6.52 -21.83 -4.67
CA LEU A 254 -6.85 -20.42 -4.45
C LEU A 254 -5.77 -19.49 -5.04
N LEU A 255 -4.50 -19.78 -4.79
CA LEU A 255 -3.38 -19.00 -5.32
C LEU A 255 -3.35 -19.02 -6.86
N LYS A 256 -3.59 -20.18 -7.47
CA LYS A 256 -3.68 -20.31 -8.92
C LYS A 256 -4.90 -19.61 -9.52
N ASP A 257 -6.06 -19.68 -8.87
CA ASP A 257 -7.26 -18.93 -9.30
C ASP A 257 -6.97 -17.44 -9.43
N ILE A 258 -6.22 -16.88 -8.49
CA ILE A 258 -5.77 -15.47 -8.54
C ILE A 258 -4.74 -15.26 -9.68
N LEU A 259 -3.67 -16.06 -9.73
CA LEU A 259 -2.54 -15.81 -10.62
C LEU A 259 -2.85 -16.13 -12.10
N ASP A 260 -3.66 -17.15 -12.36
CA ASP A 260 -4.00 -17.61 -13.71
C ASP A 260 -5.16 -16.80 -14.34
N ALA A 261 -5.81 -15.92 -13.58
CA ALA A 261 -6.88 -15.07 -14.09
C ALA A 261 -6.38 -14.20 -15.27
N PRO A 262 -7.16 -14.03 -16.36
CA PRO A 262 -6.74 -13.24 -17.52
C PRO A 262 -6.28 -11.82 -17.18
N THR A 263 -7.01 -11.11 -16.30
CA THR A 263 -6.64 -9.76 -15.86
C THR A 263 -5.37 -9.76 -15.01
N SER A 264 -5.12 -10.77 -14.18
CA SER A 264 -3.86 -10.92 -13.44
C SER A 264 -2.68 -11.08 -14.39
N ASN A 265 -2.83 -11.96 -15.39
CA ASN A 265 -1.83 -12.17 -16.42
C ASN A 265 -1.56 -10.88 -17.21
N LEU A 266 -2.59 -10.15 -17.60
CA LEU A 266 -2.44 -8.86 -18.27
C LEU A 266 -1.63 -7.85 -17.43
N ILE A 267 -1.95 -7.72 -16.13
CA ILE A 267 -1.24 -6.83 -15.21
C ILE A 267 0.23 -7.26 -15.01
N LEU A 268 0.48 -8.57 -14.91
CA LEU A 268 1.83 -9.13 -14.68
C LEU A 268 2.70 -9.12 -15.93
N GLN A 269 2.10 -9.23 -17.12
CA GLN A 269 2.76 -9.16 -18.42
C GLN A 269 2.98 -7.72 -18.87
N ALA A 270 2.13 -6.79 -18.40
CA ALA A 270 2.28 -5.38 -18.67
C ALA A 270 3.73 -4.96 -18.42
N HIS A 271 4.32 -4.29 -19.40
CA HIS A 271 5.69 -3.83 -19.29
C HIS A 271 5.86 -3.05 -17.98
N ARG A 272 6.97 -3.31 -17.25
CA ARG A 272 7.39 -2.53 -16.07
C ARG A 272 7.27 -1.01 -16.29
N GLY A 273 7.35 -0.57 -17.55
CA GLY A 273 7.11 0.80 -17.98
C GLY A 273 5.75 1.39 -17.59
N PHE A 274 4.63 0.65 -17.67
CA PHE A 274 3.31 1.19 -17.33
C PHE A 274 3.23 1.48 -15.83
N ARG A 275 3.50 0.47 -14.98
CA ARG A 275 3.60 0.66 -13.52
C ARG A 275 4.56 1.79 -13.15
N ASN A 276 5.75 1.81 -13.75
CA ASN A 276 6.73 2.87 -13.49
C ASN A 276 6.21 4.24 -13.90
N THR A 277 5.42 4.34 -14.97
CA THR A 277 4.78 5.60 -15.37
C THR A 277 3.73 6.03 -14.37
N LEU A 278 2.91 5.10 -13.88
CA LEU A 278 1.89 5.40 -12.87
C LEU A 278 2.52 5.86 -11.55
N VAL A 279 3.68 5.32 -11.18
CA VAL A 279 4.33 5.62 -9.90
C VAL A 279 5.30 6.81 -9.99
N HIS A 280 6.04 6.97 -11.09
CA HIS A 280 7.04 8.02 -11.23
C HIS A 280 6.60 9.21 -12.09
N TYR A 281 5.37 9.18 -12.64
CA TYR A 281 4.79 10.25 -13.46
C TYR A 281 5.65 10.68 -14.65
N ARG A 282 6.51 9.79 -15.14
CA ARG A 282 7.43 10.06 -16.26
C ARG A 282 7.34 8.93 -17.27
N PRO A 283 6.41 9.02 -18.24
CA PRO A 283 6.37 8.08 -19.35
C PRO A 283 7.67 8.15 -20.14
N THR A 284 8.05 7.05 -20.79
CA THR A 284 9.17 7.08 -21.75
C THR A 284 8.82 7.95 -22.95
N ARG A 285 9.82 8.48 -23.66
CA ARG A 285 9.61 9.42 -24.76
C ARG A 285 8.63 8.89 -25.83
N ASN A 286 8.78 7.63 -26.22
CA ASN A 286 7.90 6.96 -27.19
C ASN A 286 6.43 6.84 -26.72
N VAL A 287 6.20 6.83 -25.41
CA VAL A 287 4.84 6.84 -24.84
C VAL A 287 4.30 8.25 -24.84
N GLN A 288 5.12 9.24 -24.43
CA GLN A 288 4.72 10.67 -24.40
C GLN A 288 4.21 11.15 -25.77
N GLU A 289 4.88 10.74 -26.85
CA GLU A 289 4.51 11.10 -28.23
C GLU A 289 3.12 10.55 -28.67
N ARG A 290 2.56 9.60 -27.91
CA ARG A 290 1.24 8.98 -28.16
C ARG A 290 0.14 9.49 -27.22
N LEU A 291 0.48 10.28 -26.21
CA LEU A 291 -0.49 10.79 -25.24
C LEU A 291 -1.31 11.94 -25.85
N SER A 292 -2.55 12.05 -25.43
CA SER A 292 -3.47 13.12 -25.84
C SER A 292 -4.23 13.65 -24.64
N LEU A 293 -4.39 14.97 -24.53
CA LEU A 293 -5.19 15.60 -23.47
C LEU A 293 -6.68 15.29 -23.60
N ASP A 294 -7.13 14.94 -24.80
CA ASP A 294 -8.53 14.69 -25.11
C ASP A 294 -8.93 13.21 -24.92
N ALA A 295 -7.97 12.33 -24.67
CA ALA A 295 -8.21 10.91 -24.48
C ALA A 295 -8.45 10.56 -22.99
N PRO A 296 -9.32 9.58 -22.68
CA PRO A 296 -9.45 9.05 -21.33
C PRO A 296 -8.09 8.62 -20.77
N PHE A 297 -7.82 9.03 -19.53
CA PHE A 297 -6.53 8.80 -18.89
C PHE A 297 -5.32 9.22 -19.76
N TYR A 298 -5.49 10.29 -20.53
CA TYR A 298 -4.51 10.84 -21.47
C TYR A 298 -4.08 9.88 -22.60
N GLY A 299 -4.87 8.83 -22.87
CA GLY A 299 -4.51 7.76 -23.82
C GLY A 299 -3.42 6.84 -23.28
N LEU A 300 -3.17 6.85 -21.98
CA LEU A 300 -2.06 6.10 -21.38
C LEU A 300 -2.28 4.58 -21.49
N LEU A 301 -3.52 4.09 -21.37
CA LEU A 301 -3.80 2.66 -21.55
C LEU A 301 -3.51 2.23 -22.98
N ASP A 302 -4.02 2.96 -23.97
CA ASP A 302 -3.76 2.67 -25.38
C ASP A 302 -2.28 2.75 -25.74
N ALA A 303 -1.51 3.57 -25.00
CA ALA A 303 -0.07 3.67 -25.18
C ALA A 303 0.69 2.41 -24.73
N TYR A 304 0.15 1.64 -23.77
CA TYR A 304 0.82 0.47 -23.20
C TYR A 304 0.19 -0.87 -23.58
N PHE A 305 -1.08 -0.88 -23.99
CA PHE A 305 -1.85 -2.08 -24.26
C PHE A 305 -2.51 -2.00 -25.65
N PRO A 306 -2.69 -3.14 -26.35
CA PRO A 306 -3.65 -3.27 -27.44
C PRO A 306 -5.05 -2.74 -27.05
N ALA A 307 -5.81 -2.22 -28.01
CA ALA A 307 -7.06 -1.50 -27.73
C ALA A 307 -8.13 -2.37 -27.03
N ASP A 308 -8.19 -3.66 -27.32
CA ASP A 308 -9.07 -4.64 -26.68
C ASP A 308 -8.63 -4.93 -25.24
N GLU A 309 -7.33 -5.12 -25.01
CA GLU A 309 -6.76 -5.30 -23.66
C GLU A 309 -6.89 -4.04 -22.80
N ALA A 310 -6.66 -2.85 -23.37
CA ALA A 310 -6.83 -1.56 -22.71
C ALA A 310 -8.26 -1.38 -22.21
N ARG A 311 -9.24 -1.67 -23.08
CA ARG A 311 -10.66 -1.63 -22.73
C ARG A 311 -11.01 -2.66 -21.66
N SER A 312 -10.58 -3.92 -21.85
CA SER A 312 -10.80 -4.99 -20.88
C SER A 312 -10.24 -4.63 -19.51
N LEU A 313 -9.03 -4.06 -19.45
CA LEU A 313 -8.43 -3.61 -18.20
C LEU A 313 -9.24 -2.48 -17.56
N GLY A 314 -9.62 -1.46 -18.35
CA GLY A 314 -10.47 -0.35 -17.89
C GLY A 314 -11.78 -0.83 -17.26
N ASP A 315 -12.45 -1.78 -17.91
CA ASP A 315 -13.78 -2.25 -17.52
C ASP A 315 -13.74 -3.25 -16.35
N THR A 316 -12.67 -4.05 -16.24
CA THR A 316 -12.63 -5.18 -15.30
C THR A 316 -11.78 -4.93 -14.06
N LEU A 317 -10.94 -3.88 -14.02
CA LEU A 317 -9.97 -3.69 -12.93
C LEU A 317 -10.62 -3.64 -11.55
N ALA A 318 -11.73 -2.92 -11.39
CA ALA A 318 -12.41 -2.82 -10.10
C ALA A 318 -13.01 -4.17 -9.65
N LEU A 319 -13.66 -4.89 -10.56
CA LEU A 319 -14.21 -6.23 -10.30
C LEU A 319 -13.09 -7.23 -9.96
N HIS A 320 -11.95 -7.13 -10.66
CA HIS A 320 -10.79 -7.97 -10.40
C HIS A 320 -10.15 -7.66 -9.04
N THR A 321 -10.04 -6.39 -8.66
CA THR A 321 -9.59 -6.01 -7.31
C THR A 321 -10.46 -6.65 -6.24
N ALA A 322 -11.79 -6.53 -6.36
CA ALA A 322 -12.74 -7.13 -5.42
C ALA A 322 -12.58 -8.66 -5.35
N HIS A 323 -12.51 -9.32 -6.52
CA HIS A 323 -12.30 -10.76 -6.60
C HIS A 323 -11.03 -11.21 -5.88
N VAL A 324 -9.88 -10.56 -6.15
CA VAL A 324 -8.61 -10.92 -5.50
C VAL A 324 -8.66 -10.62 -4.00
N ALA A 325 -9.28 -9.51 -3.59
CA ALA A 325 -9.47 -9.16 -2.18
C ALA A 325 -10.33 -10.22 -1.45
N ASP A 326 -11.39 -10.72 -2.07
CA ASP A 326 -12.25 -11.78 -1.54
C ASP A 326 -11.49 -13.10 -1.40
N ARG A 327 -10.71 -13.50 -2.41
CA ARG A 327 -9.89 -14.71 -2.35
C ARG A 327 -8.84 -14.64 -1.26
N MET A 328 -8.13 -13.52 -1.15
CA MET A 328 -7.13 -13.31 -0.10
C MET A 328 -7.77 -13.28 1.30
N SER A 329 -8.94 -12.65 1.45
CA SER A 329 -9.67 -12.64 2.73
C SER A 329 -10.16 -14.04 3.11
N ALA A 330 -10.70 -14.80 2.16
CA ALA A 330 -11.12 -16.19 2.38
C ALA A 330 -9.93 -17.08 2.78
N TRP A 331 -8.77 -16.89 2.15
CA TRP A 331 -7.55 -17.62 2.51
C TRP A 331 -7.00 -17.21 3.90
N CYS A 332 -7.17 -15.95 4.29
CA CYS A 332 -6.76 -15.45 5.60
C CYS A 332 -7.66 -15.90 6.76
N ASP A 333 -8.98 -16.01 6.51
CA ASP A 333 -9.99 -16.27 7.56
C ASP A 333 -10.39 -17.76 7.67
N GLY A 334 -10.11 -18.60 6.66
CA GLY A 334 -10.47 -20.03 6.61
C GLY A 334 -9.46 -20.99 7.24
#